data_AF-A0A7C4XC08-F1
#
_entry.id   AF-A0A7C4XC08-F1
#
_cell.length_a   1.000
_cell.length_b   1.000
_cell.length_c   1.000
_cell.angle_alpha   90.00
_cell.angle_beta   90.00
_cell.angle_gamma   90.00
#
_symmetry.space_group_name_H-M   'P 1'
#
loop_
_entity.id
_entity.type
_entity.pdbx_description
1 polymer ?
#
loop_
_entity_poly.entity_id
_entity_poly.type
_entity_poly.pdbx_seq_one_letter_code
_entity_poly.pdbx_strand_id
1 'polypeptide(L)'
;RVYSLTGSGGNTTPPSGSVNLALNKPVTASSVIAGNLASYINDGNMNTRWESAQGIDPQWIQVDLQQVCNLSQVVLKWETASAKAYQIQVSNDGNSWTTLYSTTTGSGGNETINLSGTGRYIRLYGTQRNTGWGYSIWEMEVYGTAQTSSNLFSQKIEAENYIAMSGIGIENTTDVGGGQNVGWIDANDWMDYQVNIPISGTYNVVYRLASPEGGGQLQFIVNNSTLSTITINKTGGWQNWTSQSTSVTLPAGNITIRLKAISGGFNINWFEINNSLTQNREALAIDETHNSKELKLYPNPVKNTLFVEGFSGTATVNIYDLSGQKILSQQLSNTPSAINLQKLKKGIYLLDIITDKGRQVTKIVKL
;
A
#
# COMPACT_ATOMS: atom_id res chain seq x y z
N ARG A 1 54.40 -23.32 8.76
CA ARG A 1 53.40 -23.26 7.65
C ARG A 1 52.15 -23.94 8.21
N VAL A 2 50.99 -23.31 8.38
CA VAL A 2 50.24 -22.47 7.45
C VAL A 2 49.32 -21.50 8.24
N TYR A 3 49.23 -20.31 7.66
CA TYR A 3 48.56 -19.03 7.94
C TYR A 3 47.27 -18.95 8.78
N SER A 4 47.30 -17.96 9.68
CA SER A 4 46.20 -17.11 10.13
C SER A 4 45.54 -16.35 8.96
N LEU A 5 44.21 -16.28 8.93
CA LEU A 5 43.46 -15.36 8.09
C LEU A 5 42.69 -14.36 8.97
N THR A 6 43.21 -13.15 9.01
CA THR A 6 42.52 -11.92 9.41
C THR A 6 41.47 -11.56 8.35
N GLY A 7 40.19 -11.53 8.74
CA GLY A 7 39.10 -11.01 7.90
C GLY A 7 38.93 -9.50 8.10
N SER A 8 39.48 -8.74 7.15
CA SER A 8 39.27 -7.31 6.95
C SER A 8 37.79 -6.95 6.84
N GLY A 9 37.38 -5.85 7.49
CA GLY A 9 36.06 -5.26 7.35
C GLY A 9 35.73 -4.99 5.88
N GLY A 10 34.64 -5.58 5.41
CA GLY A 10 34.09 -5.29 4.10
C GLY A 10 33.40 -3.93 4.13
N ASN A 11 34.08 -2.92 3.62
CA ASN A 11 33.49 -1.63 3.29
C ASN A 11 32.61 -1.84 2.04
N THR A 12 31.39 -2.34 2.23
CA THR A 12 30.43 -2.48 1.13
C THR A 12 29.78 -1.12 0.90
N THR A 13 30.08 -0.49 -0.24
CA THR A 13 29.30 0.63 -0.76
C THR A 13 27.82 0.25 -0.83
N PRO A 14 26.89 1.20 -0.58
CA PRO A 14 25.47 0.95 -0.77
C PRO A 14 25.21 0.41 -2.18
N PRO A 15 24.23 -0.49 -2.38
CA PRO A 15 23.87 -0.96 -3.70
C PRO A 15 23.61 0.23 -4.63
N SER A 16 24.26 0.25 -5.79
CA SER A 16 24.08 1.31 -6.81
C SER A 16 22.59 1.55 -7.07
N GLY A 17 22.13 2.78 -6.87
CA GLY A 17 20.71 3.18 -7.01
C GLY A 17 19.87 3.22 -5.73
N SER A 18 20.45 2.95 -4.55
CA SER A 18 19.72 3.03 -3.27
C SER A 18 19.53 4.48 -2.81
N VAL A 19 18.28 4.89 -2.59
CA VAL A 19 17.93 6.23 -2.05
C VAL A 19 18.17 6.25 -0.53
N ASN A 20 18.84 7.30 -0.03
CA ASN A 20 18.93 7.56 1.42
C ASN A 20 17.55 7.98 1.95
N LEU A 21 16.89 7.08 2.68
CA LEU A 21 15.55 7.27 3.26
C LEU A 21 15.54 8.33 4.37
N ALA A 22 16.67 8.60 5.00
CA ALA A 22 16.80 9.57 6.08
C ALA A 22 17.01 11.00 5.58
N LEU A 23 17.41 11.21 4.32
CA LEU A 23 17.76 12.54 3.80
C LEU A 23 16.61 13.54 3.99
N ASN A 24 16.90 14.69 4.63
CA ASN A 24 15.97 15.78 4.94
C ASN A 24 14.72 15.36 5.72
N LYS A 25 14.78 14.25 6.46
CA LYS A 25 13.69 13.80 7.32
C LYS A 25 13.75 14.46 8.72
N PRO A 26 12.61 14.57 9.44
CA PRO A 26 12.61 15.12 10.78
C PRO A 26 13.55 14.35 11.73
N VAL A 27 14.34 15.08 12.51
CA VAL A 27 15.30 14.53 13.47
C VAL A 27 15.05 15.10 14.85
N THR A 28 15.08 14.25 15.88
CA THR A 28 15.11 14.67 17.28
C THR A 28 16.26 14.00 18.00
N ALA A 29 16.78 14.62 19.06
CA ALA A 29 17.89 14.12 19.84
C ALA A 29 17.65 14.33 21.34
N SER A 30 18.35 13.57 22.18
CA SER A 30 18.34 13.75 23.63
C SER A 30 18.92 15.09 24.07
N SER A 31 19.88 15.62 23.31
CA SER A 31 20.52 16.91 23.55
C SER A 31 21.19 17.43 22.27
N VAL A 32 21.53 18.72 22.30
CA VAL A 32 22.34 19.40 21.28
C VAL A 32 23.28 20.37 21.98
N ILE A 33 24.43 20.69 21.39
CA ILE A 33 25.32 21.76 21.86
C ILE A 33 25.49 22.86 20.81
N ALA A 34 25.41 24.11 21.28
CA ALA A 34 25.64 25.38 20.57
C ALA A 34 25.84 25.31 19.04
N GLY A 35 24.74 25.24 18.28
CA GLY A 35 24.75 25.31 16.81
C GLY A 35 24.92 23.96 16.09
N ASN A 36 25.33 22.89 16.78
CA ASN A 36 25.42 21.54 16.21
C ASN A 36 24.05 20.83 16.33
N LEU A 37 23.13 21.20 15.45
CA LEU A 37 21.72 20.80 15.50
C LEU A 37 21.51 19.33 15.14
N ALA A 38 20.45 18.73 15.68
CA ALA A 38 20.08 17.35 15.35
C ALA A 38 19.81 17.16 13.85
N SER A 39 19.19 18.13 13.18
CA SER A 39 18.88 18.08 11.75
C SER A 39 20.10 18.04 10.82
N TYR A 40 21.31 18.18 11.35
CA TYR A 40 22.53 18.14 10.54
C TYR A 40 23.03 16.73 10.27
N ILE A 41 22.46 15.68 10.88
CA ILE A 41 22.89 14.30 10.58
C ILE A 41 22.33 13.77 9.25
N ASN A 42 21.48 14.50 8.56
CA ASN A 42 20.81 14.01 7.36
C ASN A 42 20.51 15.12 6.36
N ASP A 43 21.33 16.17 6.35
CA ASP A 43 21.20 17.31 5.44
C ASP A 43 22.03 17.13 4.16
N GLY A 44 22.84 16.07 4.10
CA GLY A 44 23.71 15.75 2.97
C GLY A 44 24.99 16.58 2.92
N ASN A 45 25.34 17.30 3.99
CA ASN A 45 26.48 18.21 4.04
C ASN A 45 27.52 17.75 5.07
N MET A 46 28.66 17.26 4.57
CA MET A 46 29.78 16.80 5.40
C MET A 46 30.52 17.90 6.19
N ASN A 47 30.02 19.14 6.19
CA ASN A 47 30.58 20.26 6.97
C ASN A 47 29.69 20.66 8.16
N THR A 48 28.51 20.06 8.31
CA THR A 48 27.57 20.29 9.42
C THR A 48 27.43 19.01 10.23
N ARG A 49 27.28 19.13 11.56
CA ARG A 49 27.20 17.98 12.45
C ARG A 49 26.21 18.17 13.57
N TRP A 50 25.63 17.08 14.03
CA TRP A 50 25.04 17.04 15.37
C TRP A 50 26.12 16.76 16.40
N GLU A 51 25.99 17.35 17.58
CA GLU A 51 26.79 17.00 18.75
C GLU A 51 25.93 16.96 20.01
N SER A 52 26.04 15.87 20.77
CA SER A 52 25.37 15.71 22.06
C SER A 52 26.05 16.49 23.19
N ALA A 53 25.37 16.61 24.32
CA ALA A 53 25.96 17.08 25.57
C ALA A 53 27.27 16.33 25.88
N GLN A 54 28.31 17.10 26.18
CA GLN A 54 29.64 16.58 26.49
C GLN A 54 29.67 16.00 27.90
N GLY A 55 30.48 14.97 28.12
CA GLY A 55 30.60 14.34 29.44
C GLY A 55 29.48 13.37 29.80
N ILE A 56 28.38 13.30 29.04
CA ILE A 56 27.16 12.57 29.42
C ILE A 56 26.93 11.34 28.52
N ASP A 57 26.74 10.18 29.17
CA ASP A 57 26.21 8.96 28.59
C ASP A 57 24.99 8.50 29.39
N PRO A 58 23.98 7.84 28.78
CA PRO A 58 23.80 7.65 27.34
C PRO A 58 23.22 8.90 26.65
N GLN A 59 23.30 8.95 25.31
CA GLN A 59 22.66 9.96 24.46
C GLN A 59 22.07 9.30 23.21
N TRP A 60 21.08 9.93 22.59
CA TRP A 60 20.44 9.40 21.40
C TRP A 60 20.10 10.47 20.38
N ILE A 61 20.03 10.06 19.12
CA ILE A 61 19.49 10.83 18.01
C ILE A 61 18.67 9.91 17.11
N GLN A 62 17.51 10.38 16.66
CA GLN A 62 16.55 9.59 15.89
C GLN A 62 16.05 10.34 14.66
N VAL A 63 15.74 9.59 13.62
CA VAL A 63 15.12 10.07 12.38
C VAL A 63 13.70 9.48 12.27
N ASP A 64 12.70 10.32 11.99
CA ASP A 64 11.37 9.90 11.56
C ASP A 64 11.35 9.71 10.04
N LEU A 65 11.34 8.46 9.56
CA LEU A 65 11.28 8.16 8.12
C LEU A 65 9.92 8.48 7.49
N GLN A 66 8.96 8.95 8.30
CA GLN A 66 7.58 9.35 7.97
C GLN A 66 6.64 8.21 7.58
N GLN A 67 7.17 7.00 7.38
CA GLN A 67 6.43 5.77 7.13
C GLN A 67 7.25 4.56 7.59
N VAL A 68 6.62 3.41 7.77
CA VAL A 68 7.34 2.16 8.07
C VAL A 68 8.17 1.76 6.86
N CYS A 69 9.44 1.43 7.07
CA CYS A 69 10.37 1.01 6.02
C CYS A 69 10.96 -0.36 6.34
N ASN A 70 11.25 -1.16 5.32
CA ASN A 70 12.14 -2.32 5.43
C ASN A 70 13.59 -1.80 5.37
N LEU A 71 14.31 -1.88 6.47
CA LEU A 71 15.67 -1.34 6.58
C LEU A 71 16.70 -2.40 6.21
N SER A 72 17.65 -2.03 5.34
CA SER A 72 18.72 -2.91 4.89
C SER A 72 20.10 -2.48 5.36
N GLN A 73 20.31 -1.18 5.59
CA GLN A 73 21.62 -0.64 5.98
C GLN A 73 21.49 0.72 6.66
N VAL A 74 22.42 1.01 7.57
CA VAL A 74 22.69 2.36 8.05
C VAL A 74 24.18 2.66 7.89
N VAL A 75 24.50 3.88 7.46
CA VAL A 75 25.87 4.39 7.38
C VAL A 75 26.01 5.53 8.36
N LEU A 76 26.94 5.41 9.29
CA LEU A 76 27.30 6.45 10.25
C LEU A 76 28.62 7.09 9.82
N LYS A 77 28.61 8.40 9.60
CA LYS A 77 29.82 9.18 9.32
C LYS A 77 30.12 10.01 10.56
N TRP A 78 30.92 9.43 11.44
CA TRP A 78 31.30 10.03 12.70
C TRP A 78 32.29 11.17 12.50
N GLU A 79 32.25 12.13 13.42
CA GLU A 79 33.39 13.00 13.69
C GLU A 79 34.41 12.26 14.57
N THR A 80 35.55 12.89 14.89
CA THR A 80 36.51 12.41 15.91
C THR A 80 35.82 11.96 17.20
N ALA A 81 34.83 12.73 17.67
CA ALA A 81 34.04 12.40 18.85
C ALA A 81 32.94 11.36 18.54
N SER A 82 33.33 10.07 18.52
CA SER A 82 32.46 8.94 18.13
C SER A 82 32.01 8.06 19.32
N ALA A 83 31.09 7.14 19.05
CA ALA A 83 30.67 6.12 20.01
C ALA A 83 31.57 4.88 20.00
N LYS A 84 32.00 4.44 21.19
CA LYS A 84 32.61 3.13 21.42
C LYS A 84 31.56 2.03 21.55
N ALA A 85 30.52 2.30 22.34
CA ALA A 85 29.41 1.36 22.53
C ALA A 85 28.09 2.04 22.18
N TYR A 86 27.32 1.43 21.27
CA TYR A 86 26.05 1.97 20.82
C TYR A 86 25.13 0.88 20.28
N GLN A 87 23.87 1.28 20.09
CA GLN A 87 22.84 0.46 19.47
C GLN A 87 22.18 1.22 18.31
N ILE A 88 21.78 0.49 17.28
CA ILE A 88 20.83 0.97 16.28
C ILE A 88 19.49 0.34 16.60
N GLN A 89 18.49 1.17 16.85
CA GLN A 89 17.16 0.73 17.26
C GLN A 89 16.10 1.28 16.31
N VAL A 90 14.99 0.56 16.22
CA VAL A 90 13.84 0.93 15.40
C VAL A 90 12.56 0.94 16.21
N SER A 91 11.58 1.71 15.74
CA SER A 91 10.27 1.82 16.35
C SER A 91 9.20 2.14 15.31
N ASN A 92 7.95 1.72 15.57
CA ASN A 92 6.79 2.15 14.77
C ASN A 92 6.09 3.37 15.35
N ASP A 93 6.23 3.62 16.66
CA ASP A 93 5.49 4.63 17.43
C ASP A 93 6.38 5.74 18.02
N GLY A 94 7.71 5.59 17.93
CA GLY A 94 8.70 6.50 18.50
C GLY A 94 8.93 6.31 20.01
N ASN A 95 8.23 5.37 20.65
CA ASN A 95 8.25 5.16 22.10
C ASN A 95 8.77 3.77 22.49
N SER A 96 8.34 2.74 21.76
CA SER A 96 8.71 1.35 21.96
C SER A 96 9.81 0.97 20.98
N TRP A 97 10.99 0.58 21.49
CA TRP A 97 12.19 0.41 20.68
C TRP A 97 12.67 -1.04 20.64
N THR A 98 13.01 -1.50 19.43
CA THR A 98 13.64 -2.80 19.18
C THR A 98 15.06 -2.58 18.68
N THR A 99 16.04 -3.25 19.27
CA THR A 99 17.44 -3.18 18.82
C THR A 99 17.67 -4.07 17.60
N LEU A 100 18.16 -3.48 16.50
CA LEU A 100 18.57 -4.20 15.30
C LEU A 100 20.07 -4.47 15.26
N TYR A 101 20.88 -3.63 15.91
CA TYR A 101 22.32 -3.78 15.98
C TYR A 101 22.86 -3.23 17.30
N SER A 102 23.94 -3.82 17.81
CA SER A 102 24.68 -3.32 18.96
C SER A 102 26.17 -3.62 18.83
N THR A 103 27.01 -2.72 19.33
CA THR A 103 28.46 -2.92 19.46
C THR A 103 28.98 -2.30 20.74
N THR A 104 30.13 -2.80 21.21
CA THR A 104 30.91 -2.23 22.34
C THR A 104 32.33 -1.85 21.93
N THR A 105 32.66 -1.95 20.65
CA THR A 105 34.00 -1.73 20.10
C THR A 105 33.97 -0.89 18.81
N GLY A 106 33.00 0.02 18.69
CA GLY A 106 32.90 0.98 17.59
C GLY A 106 34.17 1.83 17.49
N SER A 107 34.71 1.95 16.28
CA SER A 107 35.97 2.63 16.00
C SER A 107 35.79 4.10 15.65
N GLY A 108 34.57 4.51 15.30
CA GLY A 108 34.32 5.81 14.67
C GLY A 108 34.71 5.83 13.19
N GLY A 109 34.83 7.03 12.61
CA GLY A 109 35.02 7.20 11.18
C GLY A 109 33.74 6.90 10.39
N ASN A 110 33.87 6.27 9.21
CA ASN A 110 32.71 5.82 8.43
C ASN A 110 32.42 4.36 8.77
N GLU A 111 31.25 4.10 9.33
CA GLU A 111 30.79 2.77 9.71
C GLU A 111 29.54 2.40 8.91
N THR A 112 29.63 1.31 8.15
CA THR A 112 28.49 0.74 7.40
C THR A 112 27.97 -0.49 8.12
N ILE A 113 26.70 -0.48 8.47
CA ILE A 113 26.06 -1.52 9.27
C ILE A 113 24.88 -2.08 8.50
N ASN A 114 24.92 -3.37 8.19
CA ASN A 114 23.78 -4.06 7.58
C ASN A 114 22.69 -4.29 8.63
N LEU A 115 21.45 -4.01 8.25
CA LEU A 115 20.27 -4.13 9.10
C LEU A 115 19.31 -5.15 8.50
N SER A 116 18.52 -5.77 9.37
CA SER A 116 17.34 -6.55 8.96
C SER A 116 16.24 -6.25 9.97
N GLY A 117 15.22 -5.52 9.54
CA GLY A 117 14.13 -5.11 10.41
C GLY A 117 13.22 -4.10 9.74
N THR A 118 12.12 -3.77 10.43
CA THR A 118 11.15 -2.77 9.97
C THR A 118 10.92 -1.73 11.04
N GLY A 119 10.65 -0.50 10.62
CA GLY A 119 10.36 0.61 11.53
C GLY A 119 10.10 1.90 10.80
N ARG A 120 9.35 2.80 11.42
CA ARG A 120 9.18 4.20 10.97
C ARG A 120 10.27 5.09 11.52
N TYR A 121 10.63 4.87 12.78
CA TYR A 121 11.70 5.59 13.44
C TYR A 121 12.93 4.69 13.49
N ILE A 122 14.10 5.30 13.28
CA ILE A 122 15.39 4.68 13.53
C ILE A 122 16.19 5.63 14.42
N ARG A 123 16.86 5.09 15.44
CA ARG A 123 17.74 5.88 16.31
C ARG A 123 19.09 5.21 16.53
N LEU A 124 20.09 6.05 16.65
CA LEU A 124 21.34 5.71 17.29
C LEU A 124 21.21 5.97 18.80
N TYR A 125 21.53 4.97 19.61
CA TYR A 125 21.57 5.05 21.06
C TYR A 125 23.01 4.81 21.55
N GLY A 126 23.74 5.90 21.79
CA GLY A 126 25.12 5.88 22.27
C GLY A 126 25.17 5.63 23.79
N THR A 127 25.95 4.63 24.20
CA THR A 127 26.07 4.19 25.60
C THR A 127 27.46 4.36 26.19
N GLN A 128 28.49 4.45 25.34
CA GLN A 128 29.85 4.81 25.75
C GLN A 128 30.56 5.54 24.61
N ARG A 129 31.23 6.65 24.93
CA ARG A 129 32.03 7.43 23.97
C ARG A 129 33.46 6.90 23.82
N ASN A 130 34.08 7.18 22.67
CA ASN A 130 35.51 6.97 22.43
C ASN A 130 36.37 8.12 23.00
N THR A 131 35.77 9.29 23.24
CA THR A 131 36.46 10.50 23.72
C THR A 131 35.76 11.08 24.94
N GLY A 132 36.37 12.10 25.58
CA GLY A 132 35.73 12.85 26.68
C GLY A 132 34.63 13.82 26.24
N TRP A 133 34.47 14.06 24.93
CA TRP A 133 33.50 15.00 24.34
C TRP A 133 32.08 14.41 24.28
N GLY A 134 31.19 14.94 23.43
CA GLY A 134 29.89 14.34 23.14
C GLY A 134 29.99 13.22 22.08
N TYR A 135 28.84 12.70 21.65
CA TYR A 135 28.73 11.98 20.38
C TYR A 135 28.54 12.99 19.26
N SER A 136 29.26 12.84 18.15
CA SER A 136 29.28 13.81 17.06
C SER A 136 29.24 13.12 15.70
N ILE A 137 28.28 13.49 14.87
CA ILE A 137 27.95 12.81 13.60
C ILE A 137 27.77 13.84 12.51
N TRP A 138 28.51 13.67 11.42
CA TRP A 138 28.32 14.43 10.18
C TRP A 138 27.07 13.95 9.46
N GLU A 139 26.93 12.65 9.22
CA GLU A 139 25.78 12.09 8.50
C GLU A 139 25.39 10.71 9.03
N MET A 140 24.09 10.41 9.00
CA MET A 140 23.43 9.15 9.27
C MET A 140 22.54 8.84 8.06
N GLU A 141 23.05 8.00 7.16
CA GLU A 141 22.32 7.57 5.97
C GLU A 141 21.59 6.27 6.27
N VAL A 142 20.34 6.17 5.84
CA VAL A 142 19.50 4.99 6.08
C VAL A 142 19.02 4.46 4.74
N TYR A 143 19.26 3.19 4.47
CA TYR A 143 18.89 2.54 3.23
C TYR A 143 17.93 1.39 3.45
N GLY A 144 17.08 1.15 2.45
CA GLY A 144 16.01 0.18 2.51
C GLY A 144 14.95 0.48 1.47
N THR A 145 13.74 -0.04 1.72
CA THR A 145 12.55 0.29 0.93
C THR A 145 11.44 0.78 1.84
N ALA A 146 10.73 1.83 1.43
CA ALA A 146 9.48 2.17 2.08
C ALA A 146 8.52 0.97 2.01
N GLN A 147 7.92 0.58 3.14
CA GLN A 147 6.80 -0.35 3.06
C GLN A 147 5.66 0.41 2.41
N THR A 148 5.24 -0.06 1.24
CA THR A 148 3.95 0.33 0.70
C THR A 148 2.89 -0.23 1.63
N SER A 149 2.47 0.56 2.61
CA SER A 149 1.15 0.38 3.19
C SER A 149 0.20 0.62 2.02
N SER A 150 -0.33 -0.45 1.42
CA SER A 150 -1.40 -0.28 0.45
C SER A 150 -2.59 0.26 1.23
N ASN A 151 -2.71 1.59 1.29
CA ASN A 151 -3.93 2.25 1.74
C ASN A 151 -5.10 1.93 0.80
N LEU A 152 -4.86 1.16 -0.28
CA LEU A 152 -5.85 0.59 -1.18
C LEU A 152 -6.91 -0.19 -0.40
N PHE A 153 -8.02 0.48 -0.20
CA PHE A 153 -9.29 -0.06 0.21
C PHE A 153 -10.15 -0.21 -1.04
N SER A 154 -10.81 -1.36 -1.17
CA SER A 154 -11.87 -1.61 -2.15
C SER A 154 -12.88 -2.53 -1.50
N GLN A 155 -14.13 -2.09 -1.41
CA GLN A 155 -15.24 -2.91 -0.93
C GLN A 155 -16.43 -2.75 -1.87
N LYS A 156 -16.68 -3.80 -2.66
CA LYS A 156 -17.93 -3.98 -3.41
C LYS A 156 -19.03 -4.42 -2.45
N ILE A 157 -20.19 -3.79 -2.57
CA ILE A 157 -21.39 -4.02 -1.77
C ILE A 157 -22.54 -4.24 -2.75
N GLU A 158 -23.10 -5.44 -2.75
CA GLU A 158 -24.30 -5.76 -3.52
C GLU A 158 -25.48 -4.93 -2.96
N ALA A 159 -26.27 -4.33 -3.84
CA ALA A 159 -27.31 -3.39 -3.43
C ALA A 159 -28.44 -4.08 -2.64
N GLU A 160 -28.70 -5.35 -2.92
CA GLU A 160 -29.66 -6.17 -2.18
C GLU A 160 -29.19 -6.55 -0.76
N ASN A 161 -27.91 -6.28 -0.41
CA ASN A 161 -27.34 -6.62 0.90
C ASN A 161 -27.40 -5.44 1.88
N TYR A 162 -28.56 -4.79 1.97
CA TYR A 162 -28.83 -3.73 2.93
C TYR A 162 -29.12 -4.27 4.34
N ILE A 163 -28.85 -3.45 5.37
CA ILE A 163 -29.23 -3.74 6.76
C ILE A 163 -30.61 -3.20 7.14
N ALA A 164 -31.12 -2.23 6.37
CA ALA A 164 -32.47 -1.69 6.46
C ALA A 164 -32.84 -1.03 5.12
N MET A 165 -34.12 -0.99 4.77
CA MET A 165 -34.61 -0.34 3.56
C MET A 165 -36.03 0.20 3.71
N SER A 166 -36.45 1.02 2.75
CA SER A 166 -37.84 1.44 2.57
C SER A 166 -38.18 1.54 1.09
N GLY A 167 -39.30 0.93 0.69
CA GLY A 167 -39.98 1.15 -0.60
C GLY A 167 -39.41 0.40 -1.81
N ILE A 168 -38.21 -0.16 -1.71
CA ILE A 168 -37.55 -0.85 -2.81
C ILE A 168 -38.05 -2.29 -3.02
N GLY A 169 -37.81 -2.84 -4.21
CA GLY A 169 -37.94 -4.26 -4.54
C GLY A 169 -36.62 -4.86 -5.04
N ILE A 170 -36.59 -6.19 -5.21
CA ILE A 170 -35.43 -6.91 -5.77
C ILE A 170 -35.88 -7.83 -6.92
N GLU A 171 -35.00 -8.02 -7.89
CA GLU A 171 -35.20 -8.93 -9.03
C GLU A 171 -33.88 -9.57 -9.47
N ASN A 172 -33.95 -10.63 -10.28
CA ASN A 172 -32.75 -11.22 -10.88
C ASN A 172 -32.10 -10.23 -11.85
N THR A 173 -30.78 -10.06 -11.74
CA THR A 173 -30.02 -9.20 -12.66
C THR A 173 -29.52 -9.98 -13.88
N THR A 174 -29.49 -9.33 -15.03
CA THR A 174 -28.80 -9.80 -16.24
C THR A 174 -27.33 -9.35 -16.30
N ASP A 175 -26.87 -8.56 -15.31
CA ASP A 175 -25.51 -8.03 -15.31
C ASP A 175 -24.46 -9.13 -15.18
N VAL A 176 -23.22 -8.77 -15.52
CA VAL A 176 -22.07 -9.66 -15.33
C VAL A 176 -21.94 -10.03 -13.85
N GLY A 177 -21.92 -11.33 -13.57
CA GLY A 177 -21.89 -11.89 -12.22
C GLY A 177 -23.22 -12.50 -11.77
N GLY A 178 -24.33 -12.14 -12.42
CA GLY A 178 -25.67 -12.57 -11.99
C GLY A 178 -26.01 -12.05 -10.58
N GLY A 179 -26.93 -12.73 -9.89
CA GLY A 179 -27.40 -12.32 -8.57
C GLY A 179 -28.74 -11.57 -8.64
N GLN A 180 -28.97 -10.67 -7.70
CA GLN A 180 -30.13 -9.79 -7.71
C GLN A 180 -29.70 -8.33 -7.88
N ASN A 181 -30.61 -7.49 -8.34
CA ASN A 181 -30.46 -6.04 -8.25
C ASN A 181 -31.63 -5.46 -7.46
N VAL A 182 -31.44 -4.24 -6.98
CA VAL A 182 -32.53 -3.44 -6.41
C VAL A 182 -33.21 -2.66 -7.53
N GLY A 183 -34.54 -2.65 -7.50
CA GLY A 183 -35.42 -1.94 -8.43
C GLY A 183 -36.70 -1.46 -7.76
N TRP A 184 -37.70 -1.06 -8.54
CA TRP A 184 -38.93 -0.40 -8.05
C TRP A 184 -38.63 0.79 -7.12
N ILE A 185 -37.56 1.52 -7.45
CA ILE A 185 -37.11 2.65 -6.64
C ILE A 185 -37.94 3.87 -7.01
N ASP A 186 -38.70 4.38 -6.03
CA ASP A 186 -39.46 5.61 -6.10
C ASP A 186 -38.79 6.75 -5.32
N ALA A 187 -39.33 7.96 -5.47
CA ALA A 187 -38.84 9.13 -4.74
C ALA A 187 -38.98 8.92 -3.21
N ASN A 188 -37.89 9.17 -2.49
CA ASN A 188 -37.71 8.98 -1.05
C ASN A 188 -37.41 7.56 -0.57
N ASP A 189 -37.34 6.57 -1.45
CA ASP A 189 -36.88 5.23 -1.08
C ASP A 189 -35.40 5.22 -0.70
N TRP A 190 -35.01 4.27 0.15
CA TRP A 190 -33.64 4.23 0.66
C TRP A 190 -33.20 2.84 1.10
N MET A 191 -31.88 2.67 1.18
CA MET A 191 -31.18 1.49 1.67
C MET A 191 -30.02 1.92 2.58
N ASP A 192 -29.89 1.28 3.75
CA ASP A 192 -28.78 1.47 4.68
C ASP A 192 -27.80 0.31 4.61
N TYR A 193 -26.50 0.62 4.72
CA TYR A 193 -25.40 -0.34 4.69
C TYR A 193 -24.39 -0.02 5.80
N GLN A 194 -23.85 -1.06 6.43
CA GLN A 194 -22.77 -0.90 7.41
C GLN A 194 -21.42 -1.20 6.75
N VAL A 195 -20.47 -0.26 6.87
CA VAL A 195 -19.15 -0.35 6.24
C VAL A 195 -18.08 0.06 7.24
N ASN A 196 -16.95 -0.65 7.26
CA ASN A 196 -15.78 -0.27 8.04
C ASN A 196 -14.76 0.42 7.15
N ILE A 197 -14.56 1.71 7.34
CA ILE A 197 -13.60 2.52 6.60
C ILE A 197 -12.26 2.50 7.35
N PRO A 198 -11.17 1.97 6.76
CA PRO A 198 -9.93 1.76 7.51
C PRO A 198 -9.25 3.07 7.91
N ILE A 199 -9.35 4.09 7.06
CA ILE A 199 -8.67 5.38 7.23
C ILE A 199 -9.60 6.49 6.74
N SER A 200 -9.67 7.62 7.45
CA SER A 200 -10.44 8.77 7.01
C SER A 200 -9.80 9.38 5.76
N GLY A 201 -10.59 9.75 4.76
CA GLY A 201 -10.05 10.34 3.54
C GLY A 201 -11.05 10.38 2.41
N THR A 202 -10.56 10.76 1.23
CA THR A 202 -11.37 10.78 0.01
C THR A 202 -11.42 9.38 -0.61
N TYR A 203 -12.63 8.92 -0.89
CA TYR A 203 -12.93 7.66 -1.56
C TYR A 203 -13.71 7.95 -2.84
N ASN A 204 -13.45 7.15 -3.86
CA ASN A 204 -14.32 7.00 -5.02
C ASN A 204 -15.45 6.02 -4.68
N VAL A 205 -16.68 6.40 -5.00
CA VAL A 205 -17.85 5.53 -4.95
C VAL A 205 -18.28 5.25 -6.37
N VAL A 206 -18.23 3.99 -6.78
CA VAL A 206 -18.69 3.50 -8.08
C VAL A 206 -20.05 2.86 -7.89
N TYR A 207 -21.04 3.24 -8.67
CA TYR A 207 -22.37 2.63 -8.71
C TYR A 207 -22.55 1.88 -10.01
N ARG A 208 -23.09 0.66 -9.96
CA ARG A 208 -23.50 -0.12 -11.13
C ARG A 208 -25.00 0.03 -11.32
N LEU A 209 -25.38 0.79 -12.33
CA LEU A 209 -26.73 1.31 -12.49
C LEU A 209 -27.31 0.93 -13.86
N ALA A 210 -28.64 0.84 -13.92
CA ALA A 210 -29.40 0.75 -15.16
C ALA A 210 -30.57 1.73 -15.10
N SER A 211 -30.82 2.47 -16.17
CA SER A 211 -31.94 3.42 -16.26
C SER A 211 -32.37 3.57 -17.71
N PRO A 212 -33.60 3.17 -18.10
CA PRO A 212 -34.05 3.27 -19.48
C PRO A 212 -33.99 4.69 -20.05
N GLU A 213 -34.35 5.68 -19.24
CA GLU A 213 -34.45 7.08 -19.67
C GLU A 213 -33.43 8.03 -18.99
N GLY A 214 -32.71 7.57 -17.96
CA GLY A 214 -31.87 8.42 -17.12
C GLY A 214 -32.69 9.36 -16.23
N GLY A 215 -32.01 10.32 -15.60
CA GLY A 215 -32.66 11.41 -14.84
C GLY A 215 -33.04 11.07 -13.39
N GLY A 216 -32.99 9.79 -13.00
CA GLY A 216 -33.07 9.38 -11.60
C GLY A 216 -31.96 10.02 -10.77
N GLN A 217 -32.21 10.27 -9.49
CA GLN A 217 -31.26 10.95 -8.60
C GLN A 217 -31.02 10.15 -7.33
N LEU A 218 -29.75 9.91 -7.00
CA LEU A 218 -29.32 9.11 -5.86
C LEU A 218 -28.39 9.92 -4.96
N GLN A 219 -28.73 9.99 -3.67
CA GLN A 219 -27.90 10.57 -2.63
C GLN A 219 -27.07 9.51 -1.90
N PHE A 220 -25.83 9.86 -1.60
CA PHE A 220 -24.95 9.12 -0.69
C PHE A 220 -24.85 9.90 0.62
N ILE A 221 -25.37 9.34 1.70
CA ILE A 221 -25.51 10.00 3.00
C ILE A 221 -24.74 9.20 4.05
N VAL A 222 -23.98 9.90 4.90
CA VAL A 222 -23.31 9.33 6.08
C VAL A 222 -23.58 10.23 7.27
N ASN A 223 -23.94 9.66 8.42
CA ASN A 223 -24.25 10.41 9.65
C ASN A 223 -25.28 11.54 9.44
N ASN A 224 -26.34 11.26 8.66
CA ASN A 224 -27.38 12.23 8.26
C ASN A 224 -26.91 13.42 7.40
N SER A 225 -25.65 13.44 6.95
CA SER A 225 -25.13 14.44 6.01
C SER A 225 -25.06 13.86 4.61
N THR A 226 -25.67 14.53 3.63
CA THR A 226 -25.51 14.19 2.21
C THR A 226 -24.09 14.54 1.76
N LEU A 227 -23.30 13.53 1.40
CA LEU A 227 -21.92 13.71 0.92
C LEU A 227 -21.85 13.86 -0.61
N SER A 228 -22.80 13.27 -1.33
CA SER A 228 -22.92 13.45 -2.77
C SER A 228 -24.36 13.22 -3.25
N THR A 229 -24.70 13.82 -4.40
CA THR A 229 -25.90 13.48 -5.18
C THR A 229 -25.46 13.25 -6.61
N ILE A 230 -25.87 12.14 -7.22
CA ILE A 230 -25.65 11.89 -8.65
C ILE A 230 -26.97 11.93 -9.41
N THR A 231 -26.93 12.43 -10.65
CA THR A 231 -27.98 12.19 -11.65
C THR A 231 -27.56 11.00 -12.50
N ILE A 232 -28.45 10.02 -12.65
CA ILE A 232 -28.16 8.74 -13.30
C ILE A 232 -28.29 8.90 -14.82
N ASN A 233 -27.26 8.46 -15.53
CA ASN A 233 -27.23 8.51 -16.99
C ASN A 233 -28.17 7.48 -17.61
N LYS A 234 -28.71 7.80 -18.80
CA LYS A 234 -29.50 6.88 -19.61
C LYS A 234 -28.66 5.68 -20.06
N THR A 235 -29.18 4.47 -19.83
CA THR A 235 -28.59 3.19 -20.28
C THR A 235 -29.44 2.46 -21.33
N GLY A 236 -30.67 2.92 -21.57
CA GLY A 236 -31.55 2.40 -22.62
C GLY A 236 -32.29 1.09 -22.25
N GLY A 237 -32.22 0.65 -20.99
CA GLY A 237 -33.05 -0.45 -20.50
C GLY A 237 -32.89 -0.68 -19.00
N TRP A 238 -33.87 -1.35 -18.38
CA TRP A 238 -33.87 -1.68 -16.93
C TRP A 238 -32.78 -2.66 -16.51
N GLN A 239 -32.21 -3.35 -17.50
CA GLN A 239 -31.20 -4.39 -17.33
C GLN A 239 -29.99 -4.13 -18.25
N ASN A 240 -29.82 -2.87 -18.70
CA ASN A 240 -28.64 -2.40 -19.41
C ASN A 240 -27.73 -1.67 -18.41
N TRP A 241 -26.62 -2.29 -18.05
CA TRP A 241 -25.83 -1.88 -16.90
C TRP A 241 -24.58 -1.06 -17.29
N THR A 242 -24.43 0.12 -16.68
CA THR A 242 -23.22 0.95 -16.77
C THR A 242 -22.75 1.36 -15.39
N SER A 243 -21.50 1.80 -15.28
CA SER A 243 -20.94 2.28 -14.02
C SER A 243 -20.78 3.79 -14.04
N GLN A 244 -21.14 4.44 -12.95
CA GLN A 244 -20.96 5.88 -12.73
C GLN A 244 -20.28 6.07 -11.39
N SER A 245 -19.39 7.05 -11.26
CA SER A 245 -18.68 7.29 -10.00
C SER A 245 -18.77 8.72 -9.51
N THR A 246 -18.50 8.89 -8.22
CA THR A 246 -18.36 10.18 -7.54
C THR A 246 -17.29 10.08 -6.46
N SER A 247 -16.82 11.20 -5.94
CA SER A 247 -15.86 11.24 -4.83
C SER A 247 -16.54 11.77 -3.58
N VAL A 248 -16.26 11.14 -2.44
CA VAL A 248 -16.76 11.54 -1.11
C VAL A 248 -15.63 11.47 -0.08
N THR A 249 -15.70 12.30 0.95
CA THR A 249 -14.79 12.20 2.09
C THR A 249 -15.45 11.44 3.23
N LEU A 250 -14.86 10.31 3.64
CA LEU A 250 -15.40 9.43 4.68
C LEU A 250 -14.55 9.49 5.95
N PRO A 251 -15.16 9.42 7.15
CA PRO A 251 -14.42 9.20 8.38
C PRO A 251 -13.98 7.74 8.50
N ALA A 252 -12.93 7.48 9.28
CA ALA A 252 -12.52 6.12 9.62
C ALA A 252 -13.50 5.45 10.58
N GLY A 253 -13.50 4.12 10.60
CA GLY A 253 -14.28 3.28 11.49
C GLY A 253 -15.57 2.76 10.86
N ASN A 254 -16.41 2.17 11.71
CA ASN A 254 -17.72 1.65 11.32
C ASN A 254 -18.68 2.82 11.08
N ILE A 255 -19.16 2.95 9.84
CA ILE A 255 -20.14 3.95 9.43
C ILE A 255 -21.39 3.28 8.89
N THR A 256 -22.51 3.99 8.98
CA THR A 256 -23.73 3.66 8.24
C THR A 256 -23.83 4.58 7.04
N ILE A 257 -23.93 3.98 5.86
CA ILE A 257 -24.16 4.65 4.59
C ILE A 257 -25.63 4.48 4.24
N ARG A 258 -26.30 5.58 3.90
CA ARG A 258 -27.62 5.56 3.29
C ARG A 258 -27.54 5.94 1.83
N LEU A 259 -28.04 5.08 0.96
CA LEU A 259 -28.37 5.42 -0.43
C LEU A 259 -29.85 5.81 -0.48
N LYS A 260 -30.15 7.06 -0.80
CA LYS A 260 -31.54 7.58 -0.86
C LYS A 260 -31.87 8.10 -2.25
N ALA A 261 -32.97 7.62 -2.83
CA ALA A 261 -33.50 8.15 -4.08
C ALA A 261 -34.22 9.48 -3.86
N ILE A 262 -33.81 10.51 -4.60
CA ILE A 262 -34.57 11.77 -4.70
C ILE A 262 -35.66 11.65 -5.77
N SER A 263 -35.33 10.96 -6.86
CA SER A 263 -36.26 10.56 -7.91
C SER A 263 -35.92 9.14 -8.36
N GLY A 264 -36.95 8.36 -8.69
CA GLY A 264 -36.83 6.99 -9.16
C GLY A 264 -36.36 6.85 -10.61
N GLY A 265 -36.71 5.74 -11.25
CA GLY A 265 -36.43 5.52 -12.68
C GLY A 265 -35.10 4.81 -12.97
N PHE A 266 -34.57 4.07 -12.01
CA PHE A 266 -33.32 3.32 -12.15
C PHE A 266 -33.32 2.05 -11.30
N ASN A 267 -32.46 1.11 -11.70
CA ASN A 267 -32.05 -0.04 -10.92
C ASN A 267 -30.59 0.13 -10.50
N ILE A 268 -30.22 -0.47 -9.36
CA ILE A 268 -28.82 -0.54 -8.88
C ILE A 268 -28.47 -1.99 -8.56
N ASN A 269 -27.35 -2.46 -9.10
CA ASN A 269 -26.85 -3.82 -8.88
C ASN A 269 -25.91 -3.85 -7.66
N TRP A 270 -24.91 -2.98 -7.66
CA TRP A 270 -23.95 -2.87 -6.57
C TRP A 270 -23.35 -1.47 -6.53
N PHE A 271 -22.71 -1.15 -5.42
CA PHE A 271 -21.78 -0.03 -5.36
C PHE A 271 -20.46 -0.47 -4.74
N GLU A 272 -19.38 0.21 -5.09
CA GLU A 272 -18.05 -0.06 -4.57
C GLU A 272 -17.45 1.22 -4.01
N ILE A 273 -16.88 1.13 -2.82
CA ILE A 273 -16.09 2.20 -2.21
C ILE A 273 -14.64 1.82 -2.34
N ASN A 274 -13.85 2.66 -3.00
CA ASN A 274 -12.43 2.45 -3.11
C ASN A 274 -11.66 3.76 -2.98
N ASN A 275 -10.43 3.70 -2.51
CA ASN A 275 -9.49 4.82 -2.59
C ASN A 275 -8.33 4.45 -3.52
N SER A 276 -8.62 3.56 -4.47
CA SER A 276 -7.70 3.24 -5.55
C SER A 276 -7.34 4.55 -6.26
N LEU A 277 -6.04 4.77 -6.46
CA LEU A 277 -5.47 5.97 -7.05
C LEU A 277 -5.92 6.11 -8.52
N THR A 278 -7.18 6.44 -8.77
CA THR A 278 -7.67 6.80 -10.11
C THR A 278 -7.20 8.20 -10.51
N GLN A 279 -6.65 8.99 -9.60
CA GLN A 279 -6.02 10.29 -9.90
C GLN A 279 -4.48 10.31 -9.91
N ASN A 280 -3.78 9.22 -9.53
CA ASN A 280 -2.30 9.17 -9.56
C ASN A 280 -1.73 8.04 -10.43
N ARG A 281 -2.51 7.48 -11.38
CA ARG A 281 -1.92 6.60 -12.40
C ARG A 281 -0.96 7.30 -13.36
N GLU A 282 -0.85 8.63 -13.30
CA GLU A 282 0.17 9.40 -14.02
C GLU A 282 1.46 9.64 -13.21
N ALA A 283 1.43 9.62 -11.87
CA ALA A 283 2.58 10.01 -11.03
C ALA A 283 3.39 8.84 -10.44
N LEU A 284 2.96 7.60 -10.67
CA LEU A 284 3.73 6.38 -10.32
C LEU A 284 4.10 5.54 -11.56
N ALA A 285 3.90 6.09 -12.76
CA ALA A 285 4.45 5.52 -13.99
C ALA A 285 5.97 5.80 -14.04
N ILE A 286 6.75 5.03 -13.26
CA ILE A 286 8.12 4.74 -13.68
C ILE A 286 7.96 3.74 -14.82
N ASP A 287 7.98 4.28 -16.04
CA ASP A 287 8.22 3.57 -17.30
C ASP A 287 7.53 2.21 -17.46
N GLU A 288 6.20 2.21 -17.60
CA GLU A 288 5.52 1.18 -18.37
C GLU A 288 4.71 1.85 -19.47
N THR A 289 5.38 2.06 -20.60
CA THR A 289 4.77 2.41 -21.87
C THR A 289 3.56 1.50 -22.16
N HIS A 290 2.38 2.12 -22.20
CA HIS A 290 1.09 1.48 -22.44
C HIS A 290 1.00 0.79 -23.81
N ASN A 291 0.47 -0.44 -23.87
CA ASN A 291 -0.60 -0.85 -24.81
C ASN A 291 -1.04 -2.33 -24.68
N SER A 292 -1.47 -2.80 -23.50
CA SER A 292 -2.24 -4.05 -23.43
C SER A 292 -3.71 -3.74 -23.13
N LYS A 293 -4.58 -4.16 -24.05
CA LYS A 293 -6.00 -4.38 -23.75
C LYS A 293 -6.07 -5.23 -22.49
N GLU A 294 -6.86 -4.82 -21.52
CA GLU A 294 -7.05 -5.51 -20.24
C GLU A 294 -7.34 -7.00 -20.47
N LEU A 295 -6.54 -7.90 -19.87
CA LEU A 295 -6.77 -9.34 -19.98
C LEU A 295 -8.04 -9.73 -19.23
N LYS A 296 -8.95 -10.46 -19.89
CA LYS A 296 -10.17 -10.97 -19.25
C LYS A 296 -9.91 -12.34 -18.66
N LEU A 297 -10.41 -12.56 -17.44
CA LEU A 297 -10.20 -13.76 -16.65
C LEU A 297 -11.52 -14.30 -16.16
N TYR A 298 -11.90 -15.50 -16.59
CA TYR A 298 -13.19 -16.07 -16.24
C TYR A 298 -13.19 -17.60 -16.26
N PRO A 299 -14.05 -18.26 -15.48
CA PRO A 299 -14.80 -17.68 -14.37
C PRO A 299 -13.85 -17.37 -13.19
N ASN A 300 -14.09 -16.30 -12.46
CA ASN A 300 -13.47 -16.04 -11.16
C ASN A 300 -14.58 -15.60 -10.20
N PRO A 301 -14.98 -16.41 -9.20
CA PRO A 301 -14.34 -17.65 -8.73
C PRO A 301 -14.35 -18.83 -9.72
N VAL A 302 -13.30 -19.66 -9.69
CA VAL A 302 -13.04 -20.77 -10.61
C VAL A 302 -13.20 -22.13 -9.94
N LYS A 303 -13.88 -23.08 -10.61
CA LYS A 303 -13.90 -24.49 -10.18
C LYS A 303 -12.70 -25.26 -10.69
N ASN A 304 -12.60 -25.57 -11.99
CA ASN A 304 -11.53 -26.44 -12.50
C ASN A 304 -10.72 -25.79 -13.63
N THR A 305 -11.30 -24.86 -14.38
CA THR A 305 -10.68 -24.29 -15.57
C THR A 305 -10.86 -22.78 -15.55
N LEU A 306 -9.75 -22.05 -15.62
CA LEU A 306 -9.74 -20.59 -15.77
C LEU A 306 -9.38 -20.26 -17.23
N PHE A 307 -10.11 -19.35 -17.84
CA PHE A 307 -9.82 -18.81 -19.17
C PHE A 307 -9.13 -17.46 -19.06
N VAL A 308 -8.09 -17.27 -19.86
CA VAL A 308 -7.38 -16.00 -20.05
C VAL A 308 -7.61 -15.54 -21.48
N GLU A 309 -8.15 -14.35 -21.66
CA GLU A 309 -8.43 -13.74 -22.96
C GLU A 309 -7.79 -12.35 -23.06
N GLY A 310 -7.46 -11.91 -24.27
CA GLY A 310 -7.04 -10.53 -24.55
C GLY A 310 -5.54 -10.33 -24.80
N PHE A 311 -4.75 -11.41 -24.83
CA PHE A 311 -3.33 -11.35 -25.19
C PHE A 311 -3.08 -11.71 -26.67
N SER A 312 -2.01 -11.17 -27.25
CA SER A 312 -1.50 -11.54 -28.58
C SER A 312 -0.22 -12.36 -28.44
N GLY A 313 0.02 -13.29 -29.36
CA GLY A 313 1.22 -14.13 -29.31
C GLY A 313 1.19 -15.12 -28.13
N THR A 314 2.27 -15.19 -27.37
CA THR A 314 2.40 -16.10 -26.22
C THR A 314 2.32 -15.37 -24.89
N ALA A 315 1.66 -15.98 -23.91
CA ALA A 315 1.67 -15.53 -22.53
C ALA A 315 2.25 -16.62 -21.61
N THR A 316 2.99 -16.24 -20.58
CA THR A 316 3.39 -17.14 -19.49
C THR A 316 2.55 -16.84 -18.28
N VAL A 317 1.89 -17.85 -17.73
CA VAL A 317 1.05 -17.70 -16.55
C VAL A 317 1.67 -18.46 -15.39
N ASN A 318 1.94 -17.77 -14.28
CA ASN A 318 2.39 -18.34 -13.03
C ASN A 318 1.30 -18.20 -11.98
N ILE A 319 1.07 -19.23 -11.17
CA ILE A 319 0.15 -19.21 -10.03
C ILE A 319 0.97 -19.35 -8.77
N TYR A 320 0.72 -18.46 -7.82
CA TYR A 320 1.32 -18.47 -6.50
C TYR A 320 0.24 -18.64 -5.43
N ASP A 321 0.59 -19.35 -4.35
CA ASP A 321 -0.21 -19.26 -3.12
C ASP A 321 0.05 -17.93 -2.39
N LEU A 322 -0.64 -17.71 -1.27
CA LEU A 322 -0.50 -16.49 -0.48
C LEU A 322 0.84 -16.37 0.26
N SER A 323 1.64 -17.44 0.33
CA SER A 323 3.00 -17.39 0.85
C SER A 323 4.03 -16.97 -0.20
N GLY A 324 3.60 -16.81 -1.46
CA GLY A 324 4.48 -16.51 -2.60
C GLY A 324 5.12 -17.75 -3.21
N GLN A 325 4.72 -18.96 -2.80
CA GLN A 325 5.21 -20.19 -3.42
C GLN A 325 4.54 -20.38 -4.78
N LYS A 326 5.35 -20.54 -5.84
CA LYS A 326 4.84 -20.85 -7.19
C LYS A 326 4.30 -22.28 -7.24
N ILE A 327 3.00 -22.40 -7.50
CA ILE A 327 2.26 -23.67 -7.56
C ILE A 327 2.16 -24.20 -8.99
N LEU A 328 2.00 -23.31 -9.97
CA LEU A 328 1.83 -23.68 -11.37
C LEU A 328 2.51 -22.65 -12.28
N SER A 329 3.04 -23.12 -13.41
CA SER A 329 3.52 -22.27 -14.51
C SER A 329 3.10 -22.90 -15.83
N GLN A 330 2.49 -22.12 -16.73
CA GLN A 330 1.99 -22.59 -18.01
C GLN A 330 2.21 -21.52 -19.09
N GLN A 331 2.74 -21.92 -20.24
CA GLN A 331 2.78 -21.08 -21.43
C GLN A 331 1.47 -21.24 -22.21
N LEU A 332 0.90 -20.12 -22.65
CA LEU A 332 -0.33 -20.01 -23.42
C LEU A 332 0.02 -19.45 -24.79
N SER A 333 -0.61 -19.99 -25.85
CA SER A 333 -0.28 -19.62 -27.24
C SER A 333 -1.48 -19.14 -28.05
N ASN A 334 -2.69 -19.13 -27.47
CA ASN A 334 -3.95 -18.76 -28.14
C ASN A 334 -4.87 -17.95 -27.20
N THR A 335 -5.77 -17.11 -27.70
CA THR A 335 -6.77 -16.39 -26.87
C THR A 335 -8.21 -16.70 -27.31
N PRO A 336 -9.14 -17.08 -26.41
CA PRO A 336 -8.90 -17.40 -25.00
C PRO A 336 -8.11 -18.70 -24.83
N SER A 337 -7.30 -18.80 -23.77
CA SER A 337 -6.58 -20.01 -23.38
C SER A 337 -7.07 -20.53 -22.03
N ALA A 338 -7.18 -21.85 -21.92
CA ALA A 338 -7.59 -22.53 -20.69
C ALA A 338 -6.38 -22.91 -19.81
N ILE A 339 -6.52 -22.69 -18.51
CA ILE A 339 -5.60 -23.12 -17.46
C ILE A 339 -6.34 -24.14 -16.59
N ASN A 340 -5.77 -25.34 -16.45
CA ASN A 340 -6.34 -26.38 -15.61
C ASN A 340 -5.90 -26.22 -14.15
N LEU A 341 -6.87 -25.95 -13.29
CA LEU A 341 -6.72 -25.72 -11.86
C LEU A 341 -7.31 -26.86 -11.00
N GLN A 342 -7.69 -27.99 -11.60
CA GLN A 342 -8.33 -29.10 -10.88
C GLN A 342 -7.49 -29.63 -9.71
N LYS A 343 -6.16 -29.53 -9.80
CA LYS A 343 -5.22 -29.98 -8.76
C LYS A 343 -5.01 -28.96 -7.63
N LEU A 344 -5.48 -27.72 -7.79
CA LEU A 344 -5.39 -26.71 -6.74
C LEU A 344 -6.43 -26.99 -5.65
N LYS A 345 -6.02 -26.82 -4.40
CA LYS A 345 -6.95 -26.83 -3.26
C LYS A 345 -7.85 -25.61 -3.34
N LYS A 346 -9.00 -25.66 -2.68
CA LYS A 346 -9.87 -24.50 -2.51
C LYS A 346 -9.10 -23.40 -1.79
N GLY A 347 -9.18 -22.16 -2.26
CA GLY A 347 -8.41 -21.06 -1.68
C GLY A 347 -8.18 -19.89 -2.63
N ILE A 348 -7.45 -18.90 -2.13
CA ILE A 348 -7.06 -17.70 -2.89
C ILE A 348 -5.65 -17.90 -3.45
N TYR A 349 -5.47 -17.52 -4.71
CA TYR A 349 -4.18 -17.56 -5.40
C TYR A 349 -3.89 -16.24 -6.12
N LEU A 350 -2.62 -15.94 -6.31
CA LEU A 350 -2.16 -14.86 -7.19
C LEU A 350 -1.78 -15.46 -8.54
N LEU A 351 -2.26 -14.85 -9.61
CA LEU A 351 -2.00 -15.22 -10.99
C LEU A 351 -1.17 -14.11 -11.64
N ASP A 352 0.03 -14.44 -12.07
CA ASP A 352 0.98 -13.54 -12.71
C ASP A 352 1.10 -13.92 -14.19
N ILE A 353 0.65 -13.04 -15.07
CA ILE A 353 0.55 -13.25 -16.52
C ILE A 353 1.57 -12.33 -17.20
N ILE A 354 2.54 -12.93 -17.88
CA ILE A 354 3.61 -12.24 -18.59
C ILE A 354 3.36 -12.42 -20.09
N THR A 355 3.15 -11.33 -20.81
CA THR A 355 2.97 -11.29 -22.27
C THR A 355 4.14 -10.55 -22.92
N ASP A 356 4.19 -10.56 -24.26
CA ASP A 356 5.08 -9.70 -25.05
C ASP A 356 4.84 -8.19 -24.80
N LYS A 357 3.63 -7.83 -24.35
CA LYS A 357 3.19 -6.45 -24.08
C LYS A 357 3.27 -6.03 -22.61
N GLY A 358 3.79 -6.90 -21.74
CA GLY A 358 3.94 -6.58 -20.32
C GLY A 358 3.35 -7.63 -19.39
N ARG A 359 3.33 -7.28 -18.10
CA ARG A 359 3.03 -8.19 -16.99
C ARG A 359 1.78 -7.74 -16.25
N GLN A 360 0.89 -8.67 -15.92
CA GLN A 360 -0.32 -8.42 -15.14
C GLN A 360 -0.44 -9.42 -13.98
N VAL A 361 -0.62 -8.92 -12.77
CA VAL A 361 -0.87 -9.75 -11.59
C VAL A 361 -2.32 -9.57 -11.14
N THR A 362 -3.02 -10.67 -10.89
CA THR A 362 -4.43 -10.66 -10.49
C THR A 362 -4.71 -11.73 -9.43
N LYS A 363 -5.81 -11.59 -8.70
CA LYS A 363 -6.27 -12.56 -7.71
C LYS A 363 -7.30 -13.51 -8.32
N ILE A 364 -7.18 -14.80 -8.05
CA ILE A 364 -8.20 -15.80 -8.40
C ILE A 364 -8.67 -16.58 -7.17
N VAL A 365 -9.94 -16.96 -7.14
CA VAL A 365 -10.55 -17.74 -6.04
C VAL A 365 -10.92 -19.13 -6.56
N LYS A 366 -10.26 -20.18 -6.04
CA LYS A 366 -10.55 -21.58 -6.35
C LYS A 366 -11.63 -22.12 -5.41
N LEU A 367 -12.76 -22.56 -6.00
CA LEU A 367 -13.91 -23.15 -5.31
C LEU A 367 -13.78 -24.65 -5.04
#